data_AF-A0A3D1QZE7-F1
#
_entry.id   AF-A0A3D1QZE7-F1
#
_cell.length_a   1.000
_cell.length_b   1.000
_cell.length_c   1.000
_cell.angle_alpha   90.00
_cell.angle_beta   90.00
_cell.angle_gamma   90.00
#
_symmetry.space_group_name_H-M   'P 1'
#
loop_
_entity.id
_entity.type
_entity.pdbx_description
1 polymer ?
#
loop_
_entity_poly.entity_id
_entity_poly.type
_entity_poly.pdbx_seq_one_letter_code
_entity_poly.pdbx_strand_id
1 'polypeptide(L)'
;MESALAKKRITVRELCLLECVGIPHFQRGLVWSSESTALLLESLYLDTPLGTVILWQPESATSHGIKLPWTQGEPKYFVVDGQQRLRTLRSVLFDDEAPSEAEEPEVGAEGEAAHGEQADGTQRVWCLNL
;
A
#
# COMPACT_ATOMS: atom_id res chain seq x y z
N MET A 1 15.68 15.48 -17.42
CA MET A 1 14.64 16.35 -16.82
C MET A 1 14.83 16.30 -15.32
N GLU A 2 15.16 17.43 -14.68
CA GLU A 2 15.19 17.50 -13.22
C GLU A 2 13.75 17.39 -12.70
N SER A 3 13.40 16.21 -12.19
CA SER A 3 12.19 16.05 -11.40
C SER A 3 12.41 16.78 -10.07
N ALA A 4 11.94 18.02 -9.96
CA ALA A 4 12.03 18.79 -8.73
C ALA A 4 11.18 18.12 -7.62
N LEU A 5 11.79 17.92 -6.44
CA LEU A 5 11.09 17.46 -5.26
C LEU A 5 10.14 18.57 -4.78
N ALA A 6 8.84 18.42 -5.02
CA ALA A 6 7.82 19.33 -4.50
C ALA A 6 7.50 19.01 -3.03
N LYS A 7 7.97 19.85 -2.10
CA LYS A 7 7.61 19.75 -0.68
C LYS A 7 6.32 20.52 -0.41
N LYS A 8 5.29 19.83 0.09
CA LYS A 8 4.00 20.42 0.46
C LYS A 8 3.59 19.94 1.86
N ARG A 9 3.04 20.85 2.67
CA ARG A 9 2.36 20.46 3.92
C ARG A 9 0.97 19.93 3.55
N ILE A 10 0.66 18.72 4.00
CA ILE A 10 -0.63 18.07 3.80
C ILE A 10 -1.20 17.71 5.17
N THR A 11 -2.50 17.88 5.34
CA THR A 11 -3.23 17.44 6.53
C THR A 11 -3.50 15.94 6.46
N VAL A 12 -3.76 15.32 7.62
CA VAL A 12 -4.14 13.90 7.70
C VAL A 12 -5.37 13.60 6.86
N ARG A 13 -6.35 14.51 6.88
CA ARG A 13 -7.56 14.42 6.05
C ARG A 13 -7.22 14.38 4.57
N GLU A 14 -6.45 15.35 4.08
CA GLU A 14 -6.06 15.40 2.66
C GLU A 14 -5.25 14.16 2.25
N LEU A 15 -4.34 13.69 3.11
CA LEU A 15 -3.55 12.49 2.86
C LEU A 15 -4.43 11.24 2.75
N CYS A 16 -5.41 11.07 3.65
CA CYS A 16 -6.30 9.93 3.62
C CYS A 16 -7.28 9.99 2.43
N LEU A 17 -7.63 11.18 1.96
CA LEU A 17 -8.58 11.38 0.86
C LEU A 17 -7.92 11.37 -0.54
N LEU A 18 -6.67 10.93 -0.67
CA LEU A 18 -6.05 10.77 -1.98
C LEU A 18 -6.79 9.69 -2.79
N GLU A 19 -7.37 10.11 -3.91
CA GLU A 19 -8.25 9.26 -4.72
C GLU A 19 -7.51 8.35 -5.70
N CYS A 20 -6.26 8.66 -6.08
CA CYS A 20 -5.51 7.89 -7.07
C CYS A 20 -4.16 7.43 -6.51
N VAL A 21 -4.16 6.49 -5.56
CA VAL A 21 -2.96 6.07 -4.82
C VAL A 21 -2.68 4.55 -4.86
N GLY A 22 -1.41 4.18 -4.94
CA GLY A 22 -0.95 2.79 -4.95
C GLY A 22 0.29 2.58 -4.08
N ILE A 23 0.64 1.31 -3.91
CA ILE A 23 1.86 0.87 -3.23
C ILE A 23 2.79 0.23 -4.26
N PRO A 24 4.05 0.67 -4.39
CA PRO A 24 5.00 0.03 -5.30
C PRO A 24 5.24 -1.45 -5.00
N HIS A 25 5.55 -2.25 -6.01
CA HIS A 25 5.82 -3.70 -5.80
C HIS A 25 7.00 -4.01 -4.87
N PHE A 26 7.94 -3.07 -4.70
CA PHE A 26 9.11 -3.25 -3.84
C PHE A 26 8.84 -2.90 -2.36
N GLN A 27 7.61 -2.51 -2.00
CA GLN A 27 7.26 -2.25 -0.60
C GLN A 27 6.93 -3.54 0.15
N ARG A 28 7.18 -3.51 1.46
CA ARG A 28 6.89 -4.62 2.37
C ARG A 28 5.42 -4.68 2.77
N GLY A 29 5.00 -5.78 3.39
CA GLY A 29 3.68 -5.92 4.00
C GLY A 29 3.41 -4.94 5.15
N LEU A 30 2.16 -4.90 5.62
CA LEU A 30 1.81 -4.20 6.86
C LEU A 30 2.37 -5.02 8.04
N VAL A 31 3.23 -4.41 8.85
CA VAL A 31 3.88 -5.04 10.01
C VAL A 31 3.68 -4.25 11.30
N TRP A 32 2.77 -3.28 11.29
CA TRP A 32 2.50 -2.47 12.48
C TRP A 32 1.57 -3.20 13.44
N SER A 33 2.00 -3.28 14.70
CA SER A 33 1.18 -3.77 15.80
C SER A 33 0.13 -2.73 16.23
N SER A 34 -0.81 -3.16 17.07
CA SER A 34 -1.74 -2.27 17.76
C SER A 34 -1.03 -1.20 18.60
N GLU A 35 0.11 -1.54 19.21
CA GLU A 35 0.95 -0.58 19.94
C GLU A 35 1.53 0.51 19.03
N SER A 36 2.07 0.14 17.86
CA SER A 36 2.56 1.11 16.87
C SER A 36 1.43 2.03 16.38
N THR A 37 0.23 1.46 16.22
CA THR A 37 -0.97 2.21 15.88
C THR A 37 -1.34 3.19 16.99
N ALA A 38 -1.33 2.76 18.26
CA ALA A 38 -1.64 3.62 19.40
C ALA A 38 -0.67 4.80 19.51
N LEU A 39 0.63 4.58 19.33
CA LEU A 39 1.65 5.64 19.35
C LEU A 39 1.47 6.67 18.22
N LEU A 40 1.03 6.22 17.03
CA LEU A 40 0.70 7.13 15.95
C LEU A 40 -0.52 8.01 16.31
N LEU A 41 -1.55 7.43 16.91
CA LEU A 41 -2.74 8.16 17.35
C LEU A 41 -2.44 9.10 18.52
N GLU A 42 -1.57 8.71 19.45
CA GLU A 42 -1.07 9.58 20.52
C GLU A 42 -0.34 10.80 19.92
N SER A 43 0.51 10.58 18.92
CA SER A 43 1.22 11.66 18.23
C SER A 43 0.26 12.65 17.56
N LEU A 44 -0.82 12.15 16.96
CA LEU A 44 -1.91 12.98 16.43
C LEU A 44 -2.60 13.79 17.52
N TYR A 45 -2.93 13.17 18.64
CA TYR A 45 -3.63 13.80 19.75
C TYR A 45 -2.78 14.90 20.42
N LEU A 46 -1.47 14.69 20.49
CA LEU A 46 -0.51 15.63 21.09
C LEU A 46 0.01 16.68 20.11
N ASP A 47 -0.55 16.77 18.89
CA ASP A 47 -0.10 17.68 17.82
C ASP A 47 1.41 17.56 17.51
N THR A 48 1.99 16.36 17.66
CA THR A 48 3.40 16.12 17.37
C THR A 48 3.62 15.79 15.89
N PRO A 49 4.81 16.09 15.32
CA PRO A 49 5.07 15.81 13.92
C PRO A 49 5.04 14.30 13.61
N LEU A 50 4.13 13.88 12.73
CA LEU A 50 3.99 12.47 12.30
C LEU A 50 5.06 12.01 11.29
N GLY A 51 6.04 12.87 10.99
CA GLY A 51 7.05 12.67 9.95
C GLY A 51 6.62 13.14 8.56
N THR A 52 7.31 12.62 7.53
CA THR A 52 7.06 12.96 6.11
C THR A 52 6.47 11.75 5.39
N VAL A 53 5.67 11.97 4.35
CA VAL A 53 5.24 10.92 3.41
C VAL A 53 5.85 11.25 2.06
N ILE A 54 6.37 10.24 1.36
CA ILE A 54 6.96 10.40 0.03
C ILE A 54 6.03 9.76 -0.99
N LEU A 55 5.56 10.59 -1.92
CA LEU A 55 4.75 10.15 -3.05
C LEU A 55 5.58 10.25 -4.33
N TRP A 56 5.54 9.21 -5.13
CA TRP A 56 6.14 9.17 -6.46
C TRP A 56 5.03 9.19 -7.52
N GLN A 57 5.12 10.13 -8.45
CA GLN A 57 4.26 10.19 -9.63
C GLN A 57 5.07 9.76 -10.85
N PRO A 58 4.94 8.50 -11.33
CA PRO A 58 5.62 8.06 -12.53
C PRO A 58 5.01 8.70 -13.79
N GLU A 59 5.77 8.74 -14.88
CA GLU A 59 5.28 9.18 -16.19
C GLU A 59 4.25 8.21 -16.79
N SER A 60 4.31 6.92 -16.42
CA SER A 60 3.35 5.87 -16.78
C SER A 60 2.93 5.11 -15.52
N ALA A 61 1.62 4.99 -15.27
CA ALA A 61 1.08 4.47 -14.01
C ALA A 61 0.98 2.94 -13.95
N THR A 62 0.85 2.27 -15.10
CA THR A 62 0.16 0.99 -15.20
C THR A 62 0.95 -0.24 -14.75
N SER A 63 2.22 -0.12 -14.33
CA SER A 63 3.08 -1.28 -14.05
C SER A 63 3.93 -1.19 -12.78
N HIS A 64 3.73 -0.18 -11.93
CA HIS A 64 4.66 0.09 -10.83
C HIS A 64 4.22 -0.39 -9.45
N GLY A 65 3.00 -0.93 -9.30
CA GLY A 65 2.52 -1.39 -8.01
C GLY A 65 1.07 -1.84 -7.98
N ILE A 66 0.56 -1.97 -6.75
CA ILE A 66 -0.81 -2.41 -6.45
C ILE A 66 -1.63 -1.20 -6.02
N LYS A 67 -2.87 -1.12 -6.51
CA LYS A 67 -3.84 -0.11 -6.13
C LYS A 67 -4.32 -0.30 -4.69
N LEU A 68 -4.44 0.80 -3.93
CA LEU A 68 -5.02 0.74 -2.58
C LEU A 68 -6.57 0.63 -2.64
N PRO A 69 -7.23 -0.04 -1.68
CA PRO A 69 -8.67 -0.34 -1.75
C PRO A 69 -9.57 0.88 -1.97
N TRP A 70 -9.23 2.04 -1.40
CA TRP A 70 -10.00 3.26 -1.49
C TRP A 70 -9.72 4.11 -2.75
N THR A 71 -8.83 3.65 -3.63
CA THR A 71 -8.48 4.40 -4.85
C THR A 71 -9.58 4.29 -5.90
N GLN A 72 -9.92 5.40 -6.51
CA GLN A 72 -10.81 5.51 -7.66
C GLN A 72 -9.94 5.57 -8.94
N GLY A 73 -10.22 4.68 -9.90
CA GLY A 73 -9.44 4.59 -11.15
C GLY A 73 -8.00 4.07 -10.98
N GLU A 74 -7.11 4.42 -11.91
CA GLU A 74 -5.70 4.01 -11.92
C GLU A 74 -4.85 4.83 -10.93
N PRO A 75 -3.88 4.22 -10.22
CA PRO A 75 -2.99 4.94 -9.31
C PRO A 75 -2.15 5.99 -10.04
N LYS A 76 -2.30 7.26 -9.65
CA LYS A 76 -1.45 8.36 -10.13
C LYS A 76 -0.21 8.55 -9.25
N TYR A 77 -0.37 8.29 -7.95
CA TYR A 77 0.66 8.46 -6.95
C TYR A 77 0.98 7.12 -6.29
N PHE A 78 2.26 6.83 -6.10
CA PHE A 78 2.71 5.66 -5.36
C PHE A 78 3.36 6.09 -4.05
N VAL A 79 2.98 5.43 -2.95
CA VAL A 79 3.55 5.70 -1.62
C VAL A 79 4.88 5.00 -1.48
N VAL A 80 5.98 5.76 -1.58
CA VAL A 80 7.35 5.24 -1.45
C VAL A 80 7.77 5.15 0.00
N ASP A 81 7.32 6.09 0.83
CA ASP A 81 7.51 6.08 2.29
C ASP A 81 6.22 6.51 3.00
N GLY A 82 6.03 5.98 4.21
CA GLY A 82 4.86 6.29 5.04
C GLY A 82 3.66 5.38 4.81
N GLN A 83 3.83 4.24 4.13
CA GLN A 83 2.73 3.30 3.87
C GLN A 83 2.02 2.82 5.15
N GLN A 84 2.77 2.49 6.21
CA GLN A 84 2.18 1.95 7.44
C GLN A 84 1.34 3.03 8.11
N ARG A 85 1.85 4.27 8.16
CA ARG A 85 1.13 5.44 8.67
C ARG A 85 -0.15 5.68 7.87
N LEU A 86 -0.07 5.76 6.55
CA LEU A 86 -1.25 5.99 5.70
C LEU A 86 -2.30 4.90 5.90
N ARG A 87 -1.89 3.63 5.85
CA ARG A 87 -2.81 2.49 5.96
C ARG A 87 -3.44 2.39 7.34
N THR A 88 -2.68 2.63 8.40
CA THR A 88 -3.20 2.67 9.77
C THR A 88 -4.19 3.82 9.97
N LEU A 89 -3.85 5.04 9.51
CA LEU A 89 -4.76 6.19 9.58
C LEU A 89 -6.06 5.90 8.84
N ARG A 90 -5.96 5.30 7.66
CA ARG A 90 -7.12 4.96 6.85
C ARG A 90 -8.02 3.94 7.55
N SER A 91 -7.43 2.88 8.12
CA SER A 91 -8.16 1.85 8.85
C SER A 91 -8.89 2.42 10.08
N VAL A 92 -8.23 3.27 10.88
CA VAL A 92 -8.83 3.84 12.10
C VAL A 92 -9.90 4.91 11.79
N LEU A 93 -9.72 5.69 10.72
CA LEU A 93 -10.59 6.85 10.45
C LEU A 93 -11.77 6.53 9.52
N PHE A 94 -11.70 5.45 8.74
CA PHE A 94 -12.69 5.16 7.69
C PHE A 94 -13.27 3.74 7.79
N ASP A 95 -12.93 2.96 8.83
CA ASP A 95 -13.31 1.54 8.97
C ASP A 95 -12.97 0.73 7.70
N ASP A 96 -11.92 1.12 6.97
CA ASP A 96 -11.39 0.29 5.89
C ASP A 96 -10.83 -0.98 6.55
N GLU A 97 -11.43 -2.14 6.24
CA GLU A 97 -10.97 -3.44 6.70
C GLU A 97 -9.47 -3.53 6.41
N ALA A 98 -8.67 -3.73 7.46
CA ALA A 98 -7.28 -4.10 7.26
C ALA A 98 -7.30 -5.34 6.36
N PRO A 99 -6.53 -5.37 5.24
CA PRO A 99 -6.44 -6.57 4.43
C PRO A 99 -6.01 -7.68 5.36
N SER A 100 -6.88 -8.67 5.49
CA SER A 100 -6.63 -9.87 6.26
C SER A 100 -5.27 -10.41 5.87
N GLU A 101 -4.51 -10.82 6.87
CA GLU A 101 -3.28 -11.57 6.66
C GLU A 101 -3.59 -12.74 5.71
N ALA A 102 -2.74 -12.89 4.69
CA ALA A 102 -2.61 -14.00 3.75
C ALA A 102 -3.74 -15.05 3.78
N GLU A 103 -4.60 -15.04 2.76
CA GLU A 103 -5.17 -16.30 2.29
C GLU A 103 -4.02 -17.11 1.66
N GLU A 104 -3.33 -17.92 2.48
CA GLU A 104 -2.62 -19.10 1.99
C GLU A 104 -3.70 -20.02 1.38
N PRO A 105 -3.70 -20.28 0.06
CA PRO A 105 -4.65 -21.23 -0.49
C PRO A 105 -4.29 -22.62 0.03
N GLU A 106 -5.19 -23.21 0.81
CA GLU A 106 -5.13 -24.62 1.20
C GLU A 106 -5.03 -25.49 -0.07
N VAL A 107 -3.87 -26.09 -0.29
CA VAL A 107 -3.66 -27.05 -1.36
C VAL A 107 -4.26 -28.38 -0.91
N GLY A 108 -5.54 -28.56 -1.22
CA GLY A 108 -6.21 -29.86 -1.24
C GLY A 108 -5.54 -30.76 -2.27
N ALA A 109 -5.16 -31.96 -1.81
CA ALA A 109 -4.46 -32.97 -2.57
C ALA A 109 -5.38 -33.70 -3.59
N GLU A 110 -4.74 -34.22 -4.64
CA GLU A 110 -5.18 -35.30 -5.55
C GLU A 110 -6.24 -34.92 -6.62
N GLY A 111 -6.08 -35.16 -7.93
CA GLY A 111 -5.08 -35.86 -8.73
C GLY A 111 -5.44 -35.76 -10.24
N GLU A 112 -4.45 -35.98 -11.11
CA GLU A 112 -4.46 -36.51 -12.50
C GLU A 112 -5.65 -36.20 -13.45
N ALA A 113 -5.51 -35.82 -14.72
CA ALA A 113 -4.37 -35.68 -15.63
C ALA A 113 -4.79 -34.93 -16.92
N ALA A 114 -3.82 -34.20 -17.49
CA ALA A 114 -3.54 -33.99 -18.93
C ALA A 114 -4.57 -33.31 -19.86
N HIS A 115 -4.33 -32.05 -20.23
CA HIS A 115 -3.86 -31.65 -21.58
C HIS A 115 -3.76 -30.11 -21.71
N GLY A 116 -2.64 -29.63 -22.28
CA GLY A 116 -2.56 -28.28 -22.89
C GLY A 116 -1.56 -27.32 -22.25
N GLU A 117 -0.32 -27.40 -22.69
CA GLU A 117 0.76 -26.43 -22.42
C GLU A 117 0.41 -25.05 -23.01
N GLN A 118 0.28 -24.04 -22.15
CA GLN A 118 0.58 -22.65 -22.47
C GLN A 118 0.90 -21.88 -21.18
N ALA A 119 2.16 -21.99 -20.76
CA ALA A 119 2.76 -21.12 -19.76
C ALA A 119 3.27 -19.85 -20.45
N ASP A 120 2.94 -18.67 -19.91
CA ASP A 120 3.90 -17.84 -19.15
C ASP A 120 3.35 -16.43 -18.94
N GLY A 121 3.58 -15.88 -17.75
CA GLY A 121 3.31 -14.47 -17.44
C GLY A 121 2.49 -14.17 -16.18
N THR A 122 2.23 -15.12 -15.28
CA THR A 122 1.71 -14.78 -13.94
C THR A 122 2.83 -14.11 -13.15
N GLN A 123 2.88 -12.78 -13.22
CA GLN A 123 3.81 -11.95 -12.48
C GLN A 123 3.56 -12.13 -10.97
N ARG A 124 4.31 -13.07 -10.37
CA ARG A 124 4.34 -13.29 -8.92
C ARG A 124 4.88 -12.01 -8.27
N VAL A 125 4.05 -11.30 -7.54
CA VAL A 125 4.49 -10.13 -6.77
C VAL A 125 5.25 -10.64 -5.55
N TRP A 126 6.56 -10.37 -5.54
CA TRP A 126 7.45 -10.68 -4.44
C TRP A 126 7.33 -9.59 -3.37
N CYS A 127 6.46 -9.78 -2.39
CA CYS A 127 6.57 -9.04 -1.13
C CYS A 127 7.63 -9.75 -0.28
N LEU A 128 8.90 -9.35 -0.43
CA LEU A 128 9.95 -9.74 0.49
C LEU A 128 9.72 -8.99 1.81
N ASN A 129 9.30 -9.72 2.84
CA ASN A 129 9.50 -9.27 4.22
C ASN A 129 10.99 -9.48 4.54
N LEU A 130 11.78 -8.40 4.41
CA LEU A 130 13.09 -8.30 5.08
C LEU A 130 12.88 -7.94 6.55
#